data_AF-A0A1C6NKW9-F1
#
_entry.id   AF-A0A1C6NKW9-F1
#
_cell.length_a   1.000
_cell.length_b   1.000
_cell.length_c   1.000
_cell.angle_alpha   90.00
_cell.angle_beta   90.00
_cell.angle_gamma   90.00
#
_symmetry.space_group_name_H-M   'P 1'
#
loop_
_entity.id
_entity.type
_entity.pdbx_description
1 polymer ?
#
loop_
_entity_poly.entity_id
_entity_poly.type
_entity_poly.pdbx_seq_one_letter_code
_entity_poly.pdbx_strand_id
1 'polypeptide(L)'
;MKYASEDQEGPAVEQTEGPAPSAPEQTERRGPAPHAAAPHDEQQGTRNRVARSILDHGPSTAAELALRLELTQAAVRRHLDALAAEGVVEPREKRVYGTRGRGRPARAFALTDCGRDAFDQAYDQLATDALRWIAQSAGGGEQGEAAVAAFARARLAAQAEGYREAVEAAEPEARTEALAKALTADGYAATARSAPNPQLGEQLCQHHCPVAHVAEQYPQLCEAETEVFSRLLGTHVQRLATIAHGDGVCTTFVPKAGAGKAAHSTARTTKTTTASASTAGRNPA
;
A
#
# COMPACT_ATOMS: atom_id res chain seq x y z
N MET A 1 59.94 -9.65 -34.71
CA MET A 1 60.66 -8.37 -34.41
C MET A 1 60.26 -7.97 -33.00
N LYS A 2 61.10 -8.23 -31.99
CA LYS A 2 62.27 -7.46 -31.49
C LYS A 2 61.84 -6.35 -30.50
N TYR A 3 62.31 -6.54 -29.26
CA TYR A 3 62.39 -5.62 -28.12
C TYR A 3 63.23 -4.37 -28.41
N ALA A 4 62.95 -3.27 -27.67
CA ALA A 4 63.85 -2.26 -27.05
C ALA A 4 63.01 -0.98 -26.79
N SER A 5 62.75 -0.50 -25.57
CA SER A 5 63.62 0.17 -24.58
C SER A 5 64.26 1.47 -25.07
N GLU A 6 63.96 2.59 -24.43
CA GLU A 6 64.87 3.73 -24.27
C GLU A 6 64.57 4.47 -22.95
N ASP A 7 65.66 4.63 -22.18
CA ASP A 7 65.84 5.36 -20.92
C ASP A 7 65.92 6.88 -21.14
N GLN A 8 65.90 7.66 -20.03
CA GLN A 8 66.68 8.90 -19.73
C GLN A 8 65.90 9.80 -18.76
N GLU A 9 66.44 10.53 -17.77
CA GLU A 9 67.76 10.67 -17.11
C GLU A 9 67.49 11.65 -15.93
N GLY A 10 68.15 11.52 -14.77
CA GLY A 10 68.04 12.47 -13.64
C GLY A 10 68.71 13.83 -13.90
N PRO A 11 68.70 14.81 -12.96
CA PRO A 11 69.44 14.68 -11.69
C PRO A 11 68.86 15.41 -10.45
N ALA A 12 69.56 15.21 -9.33
CA ALA A 12 69.28 15.61 -7.94
C ALA A 12 69.63 17.08 -7.59
N VAL A 13 68.96 17.63 -6.55
CA VAL A 13 69.57 18.50 -5.50
C VAL A 13 68.80 18.33 -4.18
N GLU A 14 69.53 18.49 -3.09
CA GLU A 14 69.31 18.06 -1.72
C GLU A 14 69.07 19.24 -0.74
N GLN A 15 68.31 18.96 0.34
CA GLN A 15 68.21 19.60 1.67
C GLN A 15 67.51 20.97 1.87
N THR A 16 66.51 20.99 2.78
CA THR A 16 66.61 21.65 4.11
C THR A 16 65.36 21.34 4.98
N GLU A 17 65.60 21.06 6.27
CA GLU A 17 64.61 20.75 7.31
C GLU A 17 63.75 21.96 7.73
N GLY A 18 62.50 21.68 8.13
CA GLY A 18 61.64 22.59 8.89
C GLY A 18 60.39 21.85 9.43
N PRO A 19 59.97 22.07 10.70
CA PRO A 19 59.10 21.14 11.42
C PRO A 19 57.60 21.35 11.14
N ALA A 20 56.86 20.28 11.42
CA ALA A 20 55.41 20.10 11.21
C ALA A 20 54.51 21.25 11.71
N PRO A 21 53.39 21.46 10.99
CA PRO A 21 52.12 21.78 11.61
C PRO A 21 51.10 20.64 11.41
N SER A 22 50.46 20.33 12.52
CA SER A 22 49.36 19.41 12.76
C SER A 22 48.34 19.27 11.62
N ALA A 23 47.99 18.02 11.31
CA ALA A 23 46.95 17.64 10.38
C ALA A 23 45.59 18.33 10.67
N PRO A 24 44.81 18.70 9.64
CA PRO A 24 43.41 19.03 9.84
C PRO A 24 42.63 17.73 10.12
N GLU A 25 41.80 17.78 11.16
CA GLU A 25 40.81 16.78 11.54
C GLU A 25 39.92 16.44 10.34
N GLN A 26 40.24 15.35 9.65
CA GLN A 26 39.33 14.74 8.68
C GLN A 26 38.29 13.97 9.48
N THR A 27 37.13 14.59 9.68
CA THR A 27 35.91 13.87 10.07
C THR A 27 35.54 12.92 8.92
N GLU A 28 36.06 11.70 8.98
CA GLU A 28 35.53 10.59 8.18
C GLU A 28 34.07 10.38 8.58
N ARG A 29 33.16 10.87 7.72
CA ARG A 29 31.75 10.45 7.74
C ARG A 29 31.71 8.96 7.41
N ARG A 30 31.82 8.15 8.46
CA ARG A 30 31.51 6.73 8.45
C ARG A 30 30.07 6.57 7.94
N GLY A 31 29.95 6.12 6.69
CA GLY A 31 28.66 5.72 6.13
C GLY A 31 27.99 4.68 7.04
N PRO A 32 26.65 4.63 7.08
CA PRO A 32 25.96 3.67 7.93
C PRO A 32 26.38 2.26 7.51
N ALA A 33 26.91 1.51 8.47
CA ALA A 33 27.19 0.08 8.32
C ALA A 33 25.91 -0.64 7.89
N PRO A 34 26.00 -1.73 7.10
CA PRO A 34 24.82 -2.52 6.77
C PRO A 34 24.16 -2.96 8.07
N HIS A 35 22.89 -2.59 8.25
CA HIS A 35 22.10 -3.08 9.37
C HIS A 35 22.10 -4.60 9.27
N ALA A 36 22.81 -5.26 10.19
CA ALA A 36 22.62 -6.69 10.42
C ALA A 36 21.13 -6.88 10.72
N ALA A 37 20.43 -7.58 9.82
CA ALA A 37 19.03 -7.93 10.02
C ALA A 37 18.88 -8.57 11.40
N ALA A 38 17.93 -8.08 12.19
CA ALA A 38 17.69 -8.60 13.53
C ALA A 38 17.34 -10.11 13.44
N PRO A 39 17.63 -10.92 14.47
CA PRO A 39 17.32 -12.35 14.47
C PRO A 39 15.83 -12.67 14.22
N HIS A 40 14.93 -11.69 14.40
CA HIS A 40 13.52 -11.81 14.05
C HIS A 40 13.27 -11.86 12.53
N ASP A 41 14.04 -11.13 11.73
CA ASP A 41 13.87 -11.04 10.27
C ASP A 41 14.28 -12.37 9.58
N GLU A 42 15.38 -12.97 10.03
CA GLU A 42 15.82 -14.29 9.53
C GLU A 42 14.84 -15.41 9.89
N GLN A 43 14.22 -15.30 11.07
CA GLN A 43 13.18 -16.24 11.52
C GLN A 43 11.88 -16.04 10.73
N GLN A 44 11.51 -14.80 10.39
CA GLN A 44 10.38 -14.48 9.52
C GLN A 44 10.59 -15.05 8.11
N GLY A 45 11.78 -14.86 7.53
CA GLY A 45 12.15 -15.41 6.22
C GLY A 45 12.12 -16.95 6.19
N THR A 46 12.57 -17.60 7.26
CA THR A 46 12.54 -19.07 7.37
C THR A 46 11.11 -19.60 7.56
N ARG A 47 10.24 -18.91 8.31
CA ARG A 47 8.81 -19.25 8.42
C ARG A 47 8.11 -19.16 7.07
N ASN A 48 8.39 -18.12 6.30
CA ASN A 48 7.79 -17.95 4.97
C ASN A 48 8.22 -19.07 4.01
N ARG A 49 9.51 -19.47 4.05
CA ARG A 49 10.01 -20.65 3.31
C ARG A 49 9.30 -21.96 3.69
N VAL A 50 9.00 -22.15 4.99
CA VAL A 50 8.25 -23.32 5.47
C VAL A 50 6.81 -23.30 4.94
N ALA A 51 6.10 -22.17 5.05
CA ALA A 51 4.74 -22.02 4.55
C ALA A 51 4.66 -22.22 3.03
N ARG A 52 5.59 -21.63 2.27
CA ARG A 52 5.69 -21.80 0.81
C ARG A 52 5.92 -23.26 0.40
N SER A 53 6.77 -24.00 1.11
CA SER A 53 7.02 -25.42 0.83
C SER A 53 5.78 -26.30 1.07
N ILE A 54 4.86 -25.90 1.96
CA ILE A 54 3.57 -26.57 2.16
C ILE A 54 2.58 -26.17 1.05
N LEU A 55 2.64 -24.93 0.56
CA LEU A 55 1.84 -24.49 -0.60
C LEU A 55 2.17 -25.33 -1.84
N ASP A 56 3.47 -25.39 -2.19
CA ASP A 56 3.92 -25.92 -3.48
C ASP A 56 3.80 -27.46 -3.57
N HIS A 57 3.80 -28.15 -2.43
CA HIS A 57 3.85 -29.61 -2.37
C HIS A 57 2.72 -30.24 -1.56
N GLY A 58 1.80 -29.43 -1.06
CA GLY A 58 0.69 -29.87 -0.23
C GLY A 58 1.07 -30.26 1.20
N PRO A 59 0.13 -30.88 1.95
CA PRO A 59 0.30 -31.17 3.37
C PRO A 59 1.58 -31.97 3.66
N SER A 60 2.42 -31.42 4.53
CA SER A 60 3.79 -31.90 4.73
C SER A 60 4.12 -32.11 6.19
N THR A 61 4.91 -33.15 6.49
CA THR A 61 5.46 -33.41 7.83
C THR A 61 6.70 -32.57 8.09
N ALA A 62 7.05 -32.36 9.36
CA ALA A 62 8.29 -31.69 9.74
C ALA A 62 9.55 -32.39 9.18
N ALA A 63 9.52 -33.71 8.97
CA ALA A 63 10.63 -34.46 8.37
C ALA A 63 10.79 -34.14 6.87
N GLU A 64 9.69 -34.14 6.12
CA GLU A 64 9.69 -33.82 4.69
C GLU A 64 10.11 -32.37 4.43
N LEU A 65 9.71 -31.45 5.32
CA LEU A 65 10.12 -30.04 5.25
C LEU A 65 11.59 -29.85 5.62
N ALA A 66 12.09 -30.54 6.66
CA ALA A 66 13.50 -30.49 7.05
C ALA A 66 14.43 -30.92 5.92
N LEU A 67 14.08 -32.01 5.22
CA LEU A 67 14.83 -32.51 4.07
C LEU A 67 14.84 -31.51 2.90
N ARG A 68 13.68 -30.93 2.55
CA ARG A 68 13.57 -30.01 1.41
C ARG A 68 14.19 -28.65 1.65
N LEU A 69 14.15 -28.16 2.88
CA LEU A 69 14.62 -26.81 3.24
C LEU A 69 16.05 -26.80 3.77
N GLU A 70 16.68 -27.97 3.87
CA GLU A 70 18.01 -28.18 4.45
C GLU A 70 18.10 -27.64 5.89
N LEU A 71 17.05 -27.89 6.68
CA LEU A 71 16.93 -27.45 8.07
C LEU A 71 16.86 -28.66 9.00
N THR A 72 17.20 -28.45 10.27
CA THR A 72 16.96 -29.50 11.28
C THR A 72 15.45 -29.67 11.53
N GLN A 73 15.01 -30.89 11.80
CA GLN A 73 13.60 -31.15 12.12
C GLN A 73 13.12 -30.38 13.36
N ALA A 74 14.03 -30.12 14.31
CA ALA A 74 13.74 -29.31 15.49
C ALA A 74 13.47 -27.84 15.13
N ALA A 75 14.26 -27.25 14.22
CA ALA A 75 14.04 -25.88 13.75
C ALA A 75 12.70 -25.77 12.99
N VAL A 76 12.42 -26.70 12.08
CA VAL A 76 11.14 -26.72 11.34
C VAL A 76 9.94 -26.84 12.28
N ARG A 77 10.02 -27.68 13.32
CA ARG A 77 8.94 -27.79 14.31
C ARG A 77 8.65 -26.46 15.01
N ARG A 78 9.69 -25.73 15.44
CA ARG A 78 9.52 -24.41 16.06
C ARG A 78 8.81 -23.43 15.12
N HIS A 79 9.13 -23.45 13.83
CA HIS A 79 8.45 -22.62 12.82
C HIS A 79 7.00 -23.06 12.59
N LEU A 80 6.73 -24.36 12.52
CA LEU A 80 5.37 -24.89 12.37
C LEU A 80 4.50 -24.58 13.59
N ASP A 81 5.07 -24.64 14.80
CA ASP A 81 4.37 -24.29 16.03
C ASP A 81 3.99 -22.80 16.05
N ALA A 82 4.89 -21.92 15.61
CA ALA A 82 4.60 -20.48 15.46
C ALA A 82 3.52 -20.22 14.39
N LEU A 83 3.67 -20.80 13.21
CA LEU A 83 2.68 -20.68 12.13
C LEU A 83 1.31 -21.26 12.51
N ALA A 84 1.28 -22.32 13.32
CA ALA A 84 0.03 -22.87 13.84
C ALA A 84 -0.60 -21.98 14.91
N ALA A 85 0.19 -21.35 15.76
CA ALA A 85 -0.29 -20.36 16.73
C ALA A 85 -0.85 -19.10 16.04
N GLU A 86 -0.28 -18.72 14.90
CA GLU A 86 -0.73 -17.62 14.04
C GLU A 86 -1.91 -18.02 13.13
N GLY A 87 -2.32 -19.29 13.14
CA GLY A 87 -3.42 -19.80 12.32
C GLY A 87 -3.09 -20.05 10.85
N VAL A 88 -1.85 -19.83 10.41
CA VAL A 88 -1.38 -19.98 9.01
C VAL A 88 -1.34 -21.45 8.57
N VAL A 89 -1.05 -22.37 9.49
CA VAL A 89 -1.08 -23.81 9.21
C VAL A 89 -1.89 -24.55 10.25
N GLU A 90 -2.51 -25.65 9.83
CA GLU A 90 -3.22 -26.55 10.73
C GLU A 90 -2.65 -27.98 10.67
N PRO A 91 -2.60 -28.69 11.81
CA PRO A 91 -2.18 -30.08 11.83
C PRO A 91 -3.26 -30.97 11.22
N ARG A 92 -2.88 -31.77 10.22
CA ARG A 92 -3.69 -32.82 9.60
C ARG A 92 -3.13 -34.19 9.95
N GLU A 93 -4.01 -35.14 10.25
CA GLU A 93 -3.59 -36.54 10.33
C GLU A 93 -3.29 -37.07 8.94
N LYS A 94 -2.04 -37.49 8.70
CA LYS A 94 -1.69 -38.20 7.48
C LYS A 94 -2.35 -39.58 7.56
N ARG A 95 -3.33 -39.87 6.69
CA ARG A 95 -3.87 -41.23 6.55
C ARG A 95 -2.74 -42.15 6.09
N VAL A 96 -2.25 -43.00 6.98
CA VAL A 96 -1.26 -44.03 6.65
C VAL A 96 -2.00 -45.17 5.96
N TYR A 97 -1.82 -45.30 4.64
CA TYR A 97 -2.22 -46.50 3.89
C TYR A 97 -1.01 -47.45 3.87
N GLY A 98 -1.06 -48.52 4.66
CA GLY A 98 0.02 -49.50 4.76
C GLY A 98 0.25 -50.06 6.18
N THR A 99 1.25 -50.93 6.32
CA THR A 99 1.60 -51.61 7.58
C THR A 99 2.02 -50.59 8.64
N ARG A 100 1.25 -50.52 9.74
CA ARG A 100 1.54 -49.66 10.90
C ARG A 100 2.91 -50.03 11.50
N GLY A 101 3.89 -49.15 11.35
CA GLY A 101 5.11 -49.19 12.16
C GLY A 101 4.83 -48.83 13.63
N ARG A 102 5.80 -49.09 14.52
CA ARG A 102 5.71 -48.73 15.94
C ARG A 102 5.90 -47.21 16.13
N GLY A 103 4.89 -46.53 16.71
CA GLY A 103 4.96 -45.10 17.07
C GLY A 103 3.67 -44.33 16.73
N ARG A 104 3.48 -43.16 17.33
CA ARG A 104 2.39 -42.23 16.95
C ARG A 104 2.66 -41.73 15.51
N PRO A 105 1.68 -41.79 14.59
CA PRO A 105 1.88 -41.33 13.22
C PRO A 105 2.32 -39.87 13.19
N ALA A 106 3.23 -39.54 12.26
CA ALA A 106 3.74 -38.18 12.10
C ALA A 106 2.59 -37.24 11.69
N ARG A 107 2.45 -36.12 12.40
CA ARG A 107 1.49 -35.06 12.06
C ARG A 107 1.99 -34.35 10.80
N ALA A 108 1.13 -34.26 9.79
CA ALA A 108 1.35 -33.39 8.64
C ALA A 108 0.73 -32.02 8.95
N PHE A 109 1.20 -30.97 8.28
CA PHE A 109 0.68 -29.62 8.39
C PHE A 109 0.21 -29.18 7.01
N ALA A 110 -0.98 -28.60 6.95
CA ALA A 110 -1.55 -28.00 5.75
C ALA A 110 -1.74 -26.50 5.97
N LEU A 111 -1.65 -25.71 4.90
CA LEU A 111 -2.08 -24.31 4.97
C LEU A 111 -3.58 -24.25 5.23
N THR A 112 -3.96 -23.38 6.15
CA THR A 112 -5.33 -22.92 6.30
C THR A 112 -5.67 -21.96 5.17
N ASP A 113 -6.93 -21.55 5.08
CA ASP A 113 -7.33 -20.53 4.10
C ASP A 113 -6.62 -19.19 4.40
N CYS A 114 -6.60 -18.74 5.66
CA CYS A 114 -5.84 -17.54 6.03
C CYS A 114 -4.32 -17.66 5.82
N GLY A 115 -3.78 -18.89 5.88
CA GLY A 115 -2.38 -19.11 5.55
C GLY A 115 -2.08 -19.07 4.05
N ARG A 116 -3.09 -19.28 3.20
CA ARG A 116 -2.96 -19.02 1.76
C ARG A 116 -3.04 -17.53 1.44
N ASP A 117 -3.76 -16.76 2.26
CA ASP A 117 -3.82 -15.29 2.13
C ASP A 117 -2.44 -14.65 2.39
N ALA A 118 -1.52 -15.29 3.12
CA ALA A 118 -0.13 -14.81 3.21
C ALA A 118 0.63 -14.78 1.85
N PHE A 119 0.08 -15.41 0.81
CA PHE A 119 0.55 -15.28 -0.57
C PHE A 119 -0.09 -14.14 -1.35
N ASP A 120 -0.85 -13.25 -0.70
CA ASP A 120 -1.48 -12.06 -1.29
C ASP A 120 -0.50 -11.22 -2.12
N GLN A 121 0.79 -11.18 -1.75
CA GLN A 121 1.83 -10.53 -2.56
C GLN A 121 1.94 -11.09 -3.99
N ALA A 122 1.70 -12.39 -4.19
CA ALA A 122 1.72 -13.00 -5.52
C ALA A 122 0.49 -12.61 -6.36
N TYR A 123 -0.67 -12.42 -5.73
CA TYR A 123 -1.87 -11.92 -6.41
C TYR A 123 -1.75 -10.44 -6.74
N ASP A 124 -1.20 -9.63 -5.84
CA ASP A 124 -0.95 -8.22 -6.11
C ASP A 124 0.07 -8.05 -7.24
N GLN A 125 1.12 -8.88 -7.29
CA GLN A 125 2.07 -8.87 -8.39
C GLN A 125 1.39 -9.25 -9.72
N LEU A 126 0.58 -10.32 -9.73
CA LEU A 126 -0.17 -10.72 -10.92
C LEU A 126 -1.13 -9.62 -11.39
N ALA A 127 -1.84 -8.98 -10.47
CA ALA A 127 -2.76 -7.87 -10.78
C ALA A 127 -1.99 -6.65 -11.34
N THR A 128 -0.84 -6.34 -10.74
CA THR A 128 0.07 -5.29 -11.21
C THR A 128 0.56 -5.58 -12.62
N ASP A 129 0.98 -6.81 -12.91
CA ASP A 129 1.44 -7.22 -14.23
C ASP A 129 0.32 -7.17 -15.27
N ALA A 130 -0.91 -7.55 -14.90
CA ALA A 130 -2.07 -7.45 -15.76
C ALA A 130 -2.41 -5.99 -16.12
N LEU A 131 -2.41 -5.07 -15.15
CA LEU A 131 -2.64 -3.64 -15.38
C LEU A 131 -1.53 -3.03 -16.24
N ARG A 132 -0.29 -3.44 -16.02
CA ARG A 132 0.86 -3.07 -16.85
C ARG A 132 0.68 -3.52 -18.29
N TRP A 133 0.25 -4.76 -18.49
CA TRP A 133 -0.01 -5.31 -19.81
C TRP A 133 -1.15 -4.57 -20.52
N ILE A 134 -2.23 -4.21 -19.82
CA ILE A 134 -3.32 -3.37 -20.36
C ILE A 134 -2.76 -2.02 -20.83
N ALA A 135 -1.99 -1.34 -19.98
CA ALA A 135 -1.42 -0.05 -20.31
C ALA A 135 -0.51 -0.13 -21.55
N GLN A 136 0.35 -1.12 -21.63
CA GLN A 136 1.26 -1.34 -22.76
C GLN A 136 0.51 -1.71 -24.04
N SER A 137 -0.50 -2.58 -23.95
CA SER A 137 -1.29 -3.03 -25.10
C SER A 137 -2.12 -1.91 -25.72
N ALA A 138 -2.50 -0.90 -24.92
CA ALA A 138 -3.16 0.30 -25.39
C ALA A 138 -2.22 1.37 -26.00
N GLY A 139 -0.91 1.11 -26.03
CA GLY A 139 0.10 2.00 -26.59
C GLY A 139 0.95 2.75 -25.56
N GLY A 140 0.76 2.48 -24.26
CA GLY A 140 1.51 3.13 -23.18
C GLY A 140 1.21 4.63 -23.04
N GLY A 141 2.00 5.32 -22.21
CA GLY A 141 1.82 6.75 -21.93
C GLY A 141 0.38 7.10 -21.54
N GLU A 142 -0.12 8.24 -22.03
CA GLU A 142 -1.49 8.70 -21.76
C GLU A 142 -2.58 7.70 -22.22
N GLN A 143 -2.35 6.99 -23.33
CA GLN A 143 -3.33 5.99 -23.81
C GLN A 143 -3.39 4.77 -22.89
N GLY A 144 -2.23 4.35 -22.39
CA GLY A 144 -2.13 3.30 -21.39
C GLY A 144 -2.78 3.69 -20.07
N GLU A 145 -2.53 4.91 -19.59
CA GLU A 145 -3.16 5.45 -18.38
C GLU A 145 -4.69 5.54 -18.53
N ALA A 146 -5.17 6.02 -19.68
CA ALA A 146 -6.60 6.09 -19.97
C ALA A 146 -7.25 4.70 -20.03
N ALA A 147 -6.55 3.69 -20.56
CA ALA A 147 -7.02 2.31 -20.58
C ALA A 147 -7.12 1.72 -19.17
N VAL A 148 -6.12 1.97 -18.31
CA VAL A 148 -6.17 1.56 -16.89
C VAL A 148 -7.31 2.27 -16.16
N ALA A 149 -7.50 3.57 -16.38
CA ALA A 149 -8.62 4.32 -15.80
C ALA A 149 -9.99 3.82 -16.27
N ALA A 150 -10.11 3.42 -17.55
CA ALA A 150 -11.33 2.80 -18.07
C ALA A 150 -11.60 1.44 -17.42
N PHE A 151 -10.57 0.61 -17.27
CA PHE A 151 -10.66 -0.66 -16.55
C PHE A 151 -11.09 -0.45 -15.09
N ALA A 152 -10.44 0.46 -14.36
CA ALA A 152 -10.75 0.76 -12.97
C ALA A 152 -12.21 1.20 -12.80
N ARG A 153 -12.69 2.11 -13.66
CA ARG A 153 -14.09 2.55 -13.66
C ARG A 153 -15.06 1.40 -13.96
N ALA A 154 -14.76 0.55 -14.93
CA ALA A 154 -15.61 -0.59 -15.27
C ALA A 154 -15.70 -1.60 -14.11
N ARG A 155 -14.55 -1.93 -13.49
CA ARG A 155 -14.47 -2.82 -12.32
C ARG A 155 -15.29 -2.28 -11.16
N LEU A 156 -15.05 -1.03 -10.76
CA LEU A 156 -15.70 -0.43 -9.60
C LEU A 156 -17.19 -0.19 -9.86
N ALA A 157 -17.61 0.11 -11.10
CA ALA A 157 -19.02 0.20 -11.45
C ALA A 157 -19.74 -1.14 -11.28
N ALA A 158 -19.14 -2.26 -11.70
CA ALA A 158 -19.72 -3.58 -11.49
C ALA A 158 -19.82 -3.94 -10.00
N GLN A 159 -18.82 -3.59 -9.20
CA GLN A 159 -18.84 -3.77 -7.75
C GLN A 159 -19.91 -2.89 -7.06
N ALA A 160 -20.10 -1.65 -7.54
CA ALA A 160 -21.08 -0.72 -7.01
C ALA A 160 -22.54 -1.21 -7.13
N GLU A 161 -22.84 -2.07 -8.11
CA GLU A 161 -24.16 -2.70 -8.23
C GLU A 161 -24.53 -3.47 -6.96
N GLY A 162 -23.58 -4.15 -6.33
CA GLY A 162 -23.78 -4.87 -5.08
C GLY A 162 -24.03 -3.96 -3.86
N TYR A 163 -23.61 -2.70 -3.92
CA TYR A 163 -23.79 -1.73 -2.84
C TYR A 163 -25.06 -0.91 -2.99
N ARG A 164 -25.52 -0.72 -4.23
CA ARG A 164 -26.59 0.22 -4.55
C ARG A 164 -27.85 -0.06 -3.76
N GLU A 165 -28.32 -1.31 -3.74
CA GLU A 165 -29.55 -1.68 -3.04
C GLU A 165 -29.50 -1.30 -1.55
N ALA A 166 -28.40 -1.63 -0.87
CA ALA A 166 -28.22 -1.34 0.55
C ALA A 166 -28.15 0.18 0.83
N VAL A 167 -27.50 0.95 -0.05
CA VAL A 167 -27.37 2.41 0.10
C VAL A 167 -28.67 3.13 -0.23
N GLU A 168 -29.38 2.72 -1.28
CA GLU A 168 -30.64 3.36 -1.70
C GLU A 168 -31.80 3.06 -0.74
N ALA A 169 -31.80 1.89 -0.10
CA ALA A 169 -32.78 1.52 0.93
C ALA A 169 -32.58 2.29 2.25
N ALA A 170 -31.43 2.91 2.47
CA ALA A 170 -31.15 3.70 3.66
C ALA A 170 -31.64 5.16 3.52
N GLU A 171 -32.11 5.71 4.64
CA GLU A 171 -32.40 7.14 4.77
C GLU A 171 -31.15 7.98 4.44
N PRO A 172 -31.30 9.21 3.88
CA PRO A 172 -30.17 10.02 3.42
C PRO A 172 -29.03 10.16 4.42
N GLU A 173 -29.34 10.35 5.71
CA GLU A 173 -28.37 10.48 6.80
C GLU A 173 -27.66 9.18 7.17
N ALA A 174 -28.21 8.01 6.78
CA ALA A 174 -27.65 6.69 7.06
C ALA A 174 -26.92 6.08 5.86
N ARG A 175 -26.90 6.73 4.70
CA ARG A 175 -26.30 6.20 3.46
C ARG A 175 -24.80 5.96 3.59
N THR A 176 -24.07 6.85 4.25
CA THR A 176 -22.63 6.68 4.50
C THR A 176 -22.36 5.43 5.33
N GLU A 177 -23.19 5.19 6.35
CA GLU A 177 -23.09 4.00 7.20
C GLU A 177 -23.45 2.72 6.45
N ALA A 178 -24.50 2.75 5.62
CA ALA A 178 -24.88 1.63 4.77
C ALA A 178 -23.75 1.25 3.78
N LEU A 179 -23.13 2.25 3.16
CA LEU A 179 -21.96 2.05 2.29
C LEU A 179 -20.77 1.46 3.05
N ALA A 180 -20.49 1.95 4.27
CA ALA A 180 -19.41 1.40 5.10
C ALA A 180 -19.65 -0.08 5.47
N LYS A 181 -20.89 -0.47 5.76
CA LYS A 181 -21.25 -1.87 6.03
C LYS A 181 -21.06 -2.75 4.79
N ALA A 182 -21.49 -2.29 3.62
CA ALA A 182 -21.31 -3.01 2.36
C ALA A 182 -19.83 -3.19 2.00
N LEU A 183 -19.02 -2.13 2.12
CA LEU A 183 -17.56 -2.19 1.92
C LEU A 183 -16.87 -3.13 2.92
N THR A 184 -17.35 -3.19 4.16
CA THR A 184 -16.81 -4.12 5.17
C THR A 184 -17.09 -5.57 4.80
N ALA A 185 -18.28 -5.87 4.28
CA ALA A 185 -18.60 -7.21 3.77
C ALA A 185 -17.66 -7.61 2.62
N ASP A 186 -17.19 -6.63 1.84
CA ASP A 186 -16.22 -6.81 0.75
C ASP A 186 -14.75 -6.71 1.20
N GLY A 187 -14.49 -6.72 2.52
CA GLY A 187 -13.14 -6.84 3.07
C GLY A 187 -12.38 -5.53 3.29
N TYR A 188 -13.02 -4.36 3.18
CA TYR A 188 -12.36 -3.05 3.38
C TYR A 188 -12.29 -2.56 4.84
N ALA A 189 -12.84 -3.33 5.79
CA ALA A 189 -12.90 -2.94 7.21
C ALA A 189 -13.29 -1.45 7.39
N ALA A 190 -14.48 -1.10 6.89
CA ALA A 190 -14.90 0.28 6.71
C ALA A 190 -15.84 0.77 7.82
N THR A 191 -15.74 2.06 8.16
CA THR A 191 -16.59 2.72 9.16
C THR A 191 -17.06 4.07 8.67
N ALA A 192 -18.24 4.49 9.11
CA ALA A 192 -18.73 5.86 8.94
C ALA A 192 -18.67 6.58 10.31
N ARG A 193 -18.19 7.81 10.31
CA ARG A 193 -18.13 8.65 11.52
C ARG A 193 -18.44 10.10 11.20
N SER A 194 -18.88 10.86 12.20
CA SER A 194 -19.00 12.31 12.04
C SER A 194 -17.63 12.93 11.70
N ALA A 195 -17.61 13.90 10.79
CA ALA A 195 -16.42 14.69 10.56
C ALA A 195 -16.07 15.53 11.81
N PRO A 196 -14.82 16.03 11.96
CA PRO A 196 -14.43 16.86 13.10
C PRO A 196 -15.36 18.05 13.36
N ASN A 197 -15.98 18.59 12.30
CA ASN A 197 -17.15 19.45 12.40
C ASN A 197 -18.40 18.68 11.91
N PRO A 198 -19.24 18.15 12.82
CA PRO A 198 -20.38 17.30 12.46
C PRO A 198 -21.47 18.02 11.64
N GLN A 199 -21.45 19.35 11.60
CA GLN A 199 -22.38 20.15 10.79
C GLN A 199 -21.96 20.19 9.32
N LEU A 200 -20.68 19.93 9.02
CA LEU A 200 -20.16 19.96 7.65
C LEU A 200 -20.34 18.64 6.92
N GLY A 201 -20.30 17.51 7.63
CA GLY A 201 -20.40 16.20 7.00
C GLY A 201 -19.95 15.03 7.87
N GLU A 202 -19.70 13.93 7.19
CA GLU A 202 -19.24 12.65 7.71
C GLU A 202 -17.91 12.25 7.05
N GLN A 203 -17.27 11.24 7.61
CA GLN A 203 -16.11 10.57 7.03
C GLN A 203 -16.42 9.09 6.87
N LEU A 204 -16.20 8.60 5.65
CA LEU A 204 -16.08 7.19 5.36
C LEU A 204 -14.60 6.81 5.47
N CYS A 205 -14.29 5.88 6.37
CA CYS A 205 -12.93 5.43 6.64
C CYS A 205 -12.77 3.95 6.30
N GLN A 206 -11.74 3.58 5.55
CA GLN A 206 -11.38 2.19 5.28
C GLN A 206 -10.05 1.89 5.97
N HIS A 207 -10.08 1.01 6.97
CA HIS A 207 -8.90 0.62 7.74
C HIS A 207 -8.09 -0.50 7.06
N HIS A 208 -8.68 -1.12 6.04
CA HIS A 208 -8.03 -2.08 5.19
C HIS A 208 -8.42 -1.80 3.74
N CYS A 209 -7.48 -1.92 2.80
CA CYS A 209 -7.78 -1.82 1.38
C CYS A 209 -7.16 -3.05 0.70
N PRO A 210 -7.99 -4.01 0.23
CA PRO A 210 -7.51 -5.25 -0.40
C PRO A 210 -6.67 -5.04 -1.66
N VAL A 211 -6.65 -3.83 -2.22
CA VAL A 211 -5.90 -3.48 -3.44
C VAL A 211 -4.86 -2.38 -3.18
N ALA A 212 -4.50 -2.12 -1.92
CA ALA A 212 -3.59 -1.03 -1.55
C ALA A 212 -2.27 -1.09 -2.33
N HIS A 213 -1.64 -2.27 -2.39
CA HIS A 213 -0.35 -2.45 -3.05
C HIS A 213 -0.42 -2.23 -4.57
N VAL A 214 -1.51 -2.68 -5.21
CA VAL A 214 -1.73 -2.42 -6.63
C VAL A 214 -2.01 -0.94 -6.88
N ALA A 215 -2.78 -0.31 -5.99
CA ALA A 215 -3.15 1.11 -6.09
C ALA A 215 -1.97 2.07 -5.84
N GLU A 216 -0.90 1.63 -5.18
CA GLU A 216 0.38 2.38 -5.09
C GLU A 216 0.97 2.66 -6.48
N GLN A 217 0.87 1.69 -7.39
CA GLN A 217 1.37 1.82 -8.77
C GLN A 217 0.29 2.33 -9.74
N TYR A 218 -0.98 2.10 -9.42
CA TYR A 218 -2.12 2.47 -10.25
C TYR A 218 -3.18 3.28 -9.47
N PRO A 219 -2.93 4.58 -9.21
CA PRO A 219 -3.83 5.45 -8.45
C PRO A 219 -5.24 5.58 -9.05
N GLN A 220 -5.41 5.27 -10.34
CA GLN A 220 -6.70 5.25 -11.04
C GLN A 220 -7.74 4.37 -10.33
N LEU A 221 -7.31 3.36 -9.57
CA LEU A 221 -8.19 2.54 -8.72
C LEU A 221 -8.84 3.36 -7.60
N CYS A 222 -8.07 4.19 -6.90
CA CYS A 222 -8.56 5.08 -5.85
C CYS A 222 -9.47 6.19 -6.40
N GLU A 223 -9.15 6.69 -7.60
CA GLU A 223 -9.96 7.70 -8.30
C GLU A 223 -11.33 7.14 -8.68
N ALA A 224 -11.34 5.97 -9.34
CA ALA A 224 -12.58 5.30 -9.73
C ALA A 224 -13.48 4.96 -8.52
N GLU A 225 -12.88 4.52 -7.41
CA GLU A 225 -13.61 4.29 -6.16
C GLU A 225 -14.26 5.57 -5.64
N THR A 226 -13.52 6.70 -5.66
CA THR A 226 -14.03 8.01 -5.23
C THR A 226 -15.22 8.46 -6.11
N GLU A 227 -15.13 8.27 -7.43
CA GLU A 227 -16.24 8.54 -8.34
C GLU A 227 -17.49 7.69 -8.03
N VAL A 228 -17.28 6.40 -7.71
CA VAL A 228 -18.37 5.49 -7.35
C VAL A 228 -19.01 5.90 -6.02
N PHE A 229 -18.22 6.27 -5.01
CA PHE A 229 -18.76 6.78 -3.75
C PHE A 229 -19.60 8.04 -3.95
N SER A 230 -19.14 8.98 -4.78
CA SER A 230 -19.91 10.17 -5.12
C SER A 230 -21.27 9.81 -5.74
N ARG A 231 -21.28 8.86 -6.68
CA ARG A 231 -22.50 8.41 -7.37
C ARG A 231 -23.47 7.70 -6.42
N LEU A 232 -22.97 6.76 -5.61
CA LEU A 232 -23.81 5.99 -4.66
C LEU A 232 -24.42 6.89 -3.58
N LEU A 233 -23.66 7.86 -3.07
CA LEU A 233 -24.13 8.76 -2.02
C LEU A 233 -24.96 9.92 -2.57
N GLY A 234 -24.92 10.17 -3.89
CA GLY A 234 -25.65 11.26 -4.53
C GLY A 234 -25.13 12.65 -4.19
N THR A 235 -23.89 12.76 -3.69
CA THR A 235 -23.23 14.01 -3.35
C THR A 235 -21.77 13.96 -3.78
N HIS A 236 -21.13 15.13 -3.94
CA HIS A 236 -19.69 15.13 -4.13
C HIS A 236 -19.01 14.58 -2.88
N VAL A 237 -17.90 13.87 -3.06
CA VAL A 237 -17.06 13.41 -1.97
C VAL A 237 -15.63 13.88 -2.20
N GLN A 238 -14.84 13.94 -1.14
CA GLN A 238 -13.44 14.34 -1.23
C GLN A 238 -12.55 13.29 -0.55
N ARG A 239 -11.64 12.69 -1.31
CA ARG A 239 -10.59 11.83 -0.76
C ARG A 239 -9.58 12.71 -0.01
N LEU A 240 -9.36 12.41 1.28
CA LEU A 240 -8.45 13.14 2.15
C LEU A 240 -7.13 12.39 2.39
N ALA A 241 -7.19 11.06 2.44
CA ALA A 241 -6.07 10.18 2.75
C ALA A 241 -6.27 8.81 2.10
N THR A 242 -5.19 8.11 1.78
CA THR A 242 -5.19 6.78 1.17
C THR A 242 -4.05 5.92 1.67
N ILE A 243 -4.35 4.67 2.01
CA ILE A 243 -3.34 3.66 2.38
C ILE A 243 -2.29 3.50 1.27
N ALA A 244 -2.71 3.52 0.00
CA ALA A 244 -1.82 3.44 -1.16
C ALA A 244 -0.81 4.59 -1.30
N HIS A 245 -0.98 5.69 -0.57
CA HIS A 245 0.02 6.77 -0.51
C HIS A 245 0.76 6.81 0.83
N GLY A 246 0.66 5.75 1.64
CA GLY A 246 1.36 5.60 2.92
C GLY A 246 0.59 6.11 4.14
N ASP A 247 -0.68 6.49 3.99
CA ASP A 247 -1.53 6.82 5.15
C ASP A 247 -1.94 5.55 5.91
N GLY A 248 -2.24 5.68 7.21
CA GLY A 248 -2.72 4.55 8.01
C GLY A 248 -4.19 4.17 7.77
N VAL A 249 -4.95 4.99 7.03
CA VAL A 249 -6.39 4.79 6.79
C VAL A 249 -6.83 5.58 5.56
N CYS A 250 -7.61 4.96 4.66
CA CYS A 250 -8.25 5.72 3.59
C CYS A 250 -9.38 6.55 4.21
N THR A 251 -9.43 7.85 3.95
CA THR A 251 -10.47 8.73 4.49
C THR A 251 -11.12 9.51 3.36
N THR A 252 -12.43 9.36 3.22
CA THR A 252 -13.25 10.12 2.27
C THR A 252 -14.26 10.98 3.05
N PHE A 253 -14.24 12.29 2.82
CA PHE A 253 -15.21 13.22 3.38
C PHE A 253 -16.49 13.24 2.55
N VAL A 254 -17.62 13.13 3.24
CA VAL A 254 -18.96 13.16 2.67
C VAL A 254 -19.71 14.37 3.26
N PRO A 255 -19.93 15.45 2.49
CA PRO A 255 -20.61 16.63 2.98
C PRO A 255 -22.08 16.35 3.29
N LYS A 256 -22.60 16.98 4.36
CA LYS A 256 -24.04 17.00 4.63
C LYS A 256 -24.78 17.85 3.60
N ALA A 257 -25.98 17.41 3.23
CA ALA A 257 -26.87 18.17 2.36
C ALA A 257 -27.09 19.59 2.93
N GLY A 258 -26.73 20.62 2.18
CA GLY A 258 -26.85 22.03 2.58
C GLY A 258 -25.56 22.73 3.03
N ALA A 259 -24.50 22.00 3.39
CA ALA A 259 -23.23 22.61 3.82
C ALA A 259 -22.54 23.43 2.71
N GLY A 260 -22.71 23.03 1.44
CA GLY A 260 -22.15 23.74 0.28
C GLY A 260 -22.86 25.04 -0.11
N LYS A 261 -24.11 25.27 0.34
CA LYS A 261 -24.84 26.51 0.01
C LYS A 261 -24.41 27.70 0.89
N ALA A 262 -23.84 27.44 2.07
CA ALA A 262 -23.35 28.49 2.96
C ALA A 262 -22.05 29.15 2.44
N ALA A 263 -21.15 28.38 1.82
CA ALA A 263 -19.86 28.88 1.35
C ALA A 263 -19.96 29.73 0.06
N HIS A 264 -20.98 29.51 -0.78
CA HIS A 264 -21.19 30.26 -2.02
C HIS A 264 -22.08 31.51 -1.87
N SER A 265 -22.68 31.75 -0.70
CA SER A 265 -23.57 32.89 -0.46
C SER A 265 -22.87 34.14 0.11
N THR A 266 -21.60 34.06 0.52
CA THR A 266 -20.87 35.18 1.16
C THR A 266 -19.77 35.75 0.27
N ALA A 267 -20.05 36.03 -1.00
CA ALA A 267 -19.18 36.87 -1.84
C ALA A 267 -19.92 37.43 -3.06
N ARG A 268 -21.01 38.18 -2.85
CA ARG A 268 -21.51 39.08 -3.90
C ARG A 268 -22.15 40.34 -3.33
N THR A 269 -21.37 41.06 -2.52
CA THR A 269 -21.64 42.48 -2.27
C THR A 269 -21.11 43.26 -3.46
N THR A 270 -21.96 43.54 -4.43
CA THR A 270 -21.72 44.53 -5.48
C THR A 270 -21.52 45.89 -4.81
N LYS A 271 -20.25 46.33 -4.71
CA LYS A 271 -19.93 47.75 -4.46
C LYS A 271 -20.34 48.54 -5.71
N THR A 272 -21.53 49.12 -5.68
CA THR A 272 -21.93 50.19 -6.59
C THR A 272 -21.15 51.44 -6.19
N THR A 273 -20.10 51.75 -6.94
CA THR A 273 -19.33 52.99 -6.79
C THR A 273 -20.11 54.12 -7.47
N THR A 274 -20.90 54.86 -6.70
CA THR A 274 -21.49 56.12 -7.14
C THR A 274 -20.41 57.19 -7.14
N ALA A 275 -19.97 57.63 -8.33
CA ALA A 275 -19.09 58.77 -8.47
C ALA A 275 -19.89 60.07 -8.33
N SER A 276 -19.71 60.78 -7.22
CA SER A 276 -20.18 62.16 -7.06
C SER A 276 -19.07 63.12 -7.44
N ALA A 277 -19.32 63.91 -8.49
CA ALA A 277 -18.45 65.00 -8.93
C ALA A 277 -18.47 66.14 -7.89
N SER A 278 -17.28 66.50 -7.39
CA SER A 278 -17.07 67.70 -6.58
C SER A 278 -16.44 68.78 -7.47
N THR A 279 -17.22 69.81 -7.79
CA THR A 279 -16.73 71.01 -8.45
C THR A 279 -16.60 72.10 -7.38
N ALA A 280 -15.40 72.28 -6.84
CA ALA A 280 -15.11 73.37 -5.92
C ALA A 280 -14.86 74.66 -6.73
N GLY A 281 -15.80 75.60 -6.64
CA GLY A 281 -15.63 76.95 -7.11
C GLY A 281 -14.60 77.72 -6.25
N ARG A 282 -13.73 78.48 -6.91
CA ARG A 282 -13.11 79.67 -6.34
C ARG A 282 -13.54 80.87 -7.19
N ASN A 283 -14.14 81.84 -6.51
CA ASN A 283 -14.56 83.15 -7.02
C ASN A 283 -13.44 84.20 -6.70
N PRO A 284 -13.56 85.48 -7.07
CA PRO A 284 -12.54 86.17 -7.84
C PRO A 284 -11.87 87.33 -7.08
N ALA A 285 -10.73 87.79 -7.61
CA ALA A 285 -10.25 89.18 -7.71
C ALA A 285 -8.78 89.14 -8.13
#